data_AF-A0A5A7Q5L3-F1
#
_entry.id   AF-A0A5A7Q5L3-F1
#
_cell.length_a   1.000
_cell.length_b   1.000
_cell.length_c   1.000
_cell.angle_alpha   90.00
_cell.angle_beta   90.00
_cell.angle_gamma   90.00
#
_symmetry.space_group_name_H-M   'P 1'
#
loop_
_entity.id
_entity.type
_entity.pdbx_description
1 polymer ?
#
loop_
_entity_poly.entity_id
_entity_poly.type
_entity_poly.pdbx_seq_one_letter_code
_entity_poly.pdbx_strand_id
1 'polypeptide(L)'
;MGIFAGIQIILSQIPNFHELSWLSIVAAVMSFTYASIGLGLSIAMAAGGGRGRTSLTGTTVGVDVSAADKVWRSFQAIGNIAFAYAYSTDTLKSHPPENKVMKRASFVGVTTTTIFYVLCGCIGYAAFGNDAPGNFLTGFGFYEPFWLIDFANICIAVFAQPLFGFVESWCARKWPESKFIMAEHSLLNGSYNINFFRLVWRTIYVVITSVIAMIFPFFNDFLGLIGAASFYPLTVYFPIEMHIAQAKIPKYSFRWIWLKVLSWVCFIVSLVAAIGSIQGLAQDVKKYKPFKTQ
;
A
#
# COMPACT_ATOMS: atom_id res chain seq x y z
N MET A 1 3.69 -2.77 18.79
CA MET A 1 2.33 -3.26 18.43
C MET A 1 1.24 -2.94 19.46
N GLY A 2 1.39 -3.27 20.74
CA GLY A 2 0.34 -2.95 21.75
C GLY A 2 -0.01 -1.47 21.87
N ILE A 3 1.00 -0.58 21.89
CA ILE A 3 0.81 0.88 21.92
C ILE A 3 0.12 1.37 20.63
N PHE A 4 0.57 0.89 19.47
CA PHE A 4 -0.04 1.18 18.17
C PHE A 4 -1.52 0.80 18.15
N ALA A 5 -1.87 -0.42 18.57
CA ALA A 5 -3.25 -0.89 18.63
C ALA A 5 -4.10 -0.04 19.60
N GLY A 6 -3.55 0.35 20.76
CA GLY A 6 -4.23 1.23 21.71
C GLY A 6 -4.56 2.60 21.13
N ILE A 7 -3.59 3.23 20.46
CA ILE A 7 -3.79 4.52 19.78
C ILE A 7 -4.84 4.37 18.66
N GLN A 8 -4.77 3.30 17.87
CA GLN A 8 -5.74 3.02 16.81
C GLN A 8 -7.16 2.81 17.35
N ILE A 9 -7.32 2.13 18.49
CA ILE A 9 -8.63 1.99 19.13
C ILE A 9 -9.19 3.37 19.47
N ILE A 10 -8.39 4.25 20.07
CA ILE A 10 -8.82 5.62 20.43
C ILE A 10 -9.19 6.41 19.17
N LEU A 11 -8.31 6.46 18.17
CA LEU A 11 -8.52 7.21 16.93
C LEU A 11 -9.71 6.69 16.12
N SER A 12 -9.96 5.38 16.15
CA SER A 12 -11.09 4.76 15.44
C SER A 12 -12.44 5.25 15.96
N GLN A 13 -12.54 5.72 17.21
CA GLN A 13 -13.79 6.20 17.81
C GLN A 13 -14.16 7.62 17.37
N ILE A 14 -13.23 8.39 16.77
CA ILE A 14 -13.49 9.78 16.36
C ILE A 14 -14.45 9.77 15.15
N PRO A 15 -15.68 10.32 15.28
CA PRO A 15 -16.60 10.43 14.16
C PRO A 15 -16.21 11.62 13.26
N ASN A 16 -16.34 11.45 11.95
CA ASN A 16 -16.23 12.50 10.93
C ASN A 16 -14.88 13.24 10.85
N PHE A 17 -14.07 12.87 9.84
CA PHE A 17 -13.11 13.80 9.25
C PHE A 17 -13.84 14.65 8.20
N HIS A 18 -14.47 15.76 8.64
CA HIS A 18 -14.95 16.77 7.71
C HIS A 18 -13.75 17.37 6.96
N GLU A 19 -13.87 17.42 5.64
CA GLU A 19 -12.86 17.87 4.67
C GLU A 19 -11.53 17.09 4.68
N LEU A 20 -11.54 15.87 4.13
CA LEU A 20 -10.34 15.04 3.88
C LEU A 20 -9.26 15.70 2.99
N SER A 21 -9.56 16.83 2.37
CA SER A 21 -8.67 17.54 1.45
C SER A 21 -7.39 18.03 2.14
N TRP A 22 -7.48 18.58 3.36
CA TRP A 22 -6.29 19.05 4.08
C TRP A 22 -5.39 17.89 4.53
N LEU A 23 -5.99 16.75 4.90
CA LEU A 23 -5.25 15.53 5.23
C LEU A 23 -4.47 15.00 4.02
N SER A 24 -5.04 15.08 2.82
CA SER A 24 -4.35 14.72 1.57
C SER A 24 -3.14 15.62 1.31
N ILE A 25 -3.26 16.93 1.56
CA ILE A 25 -2.14 17.88 1.45
C ILE A 25 -1.03 17.53 2.45
N VAL A 26 -1.38 17.27 3.71
CA VAL A 26 -0.41 16.87 4.74
C VAL A 26 0.25 15.54 4.36
N ALA A 27 -0.50 14.55 3.89
CA ALA A 27 0.02 13.27 3.41
C ALA A 27 1.00 13.43 2.24
N ALA A 28 0.70 14.33 1.30
CA ALA A 28 1.58 14.62 0.16
C ALA A 28 2.90 15.27 0.61
N VAL A 29 2.83 16.30 1.47
CA VAL A 29 4.02 16.96 2.04
C VAL A 29 4.87 15.94 2.81
N MET A 30 4.22 15.10 3.62
CA MET A 30 4.87 14.05 4.39
C MET A 30 5.60 13.02 3.53
N SER A 31 4.92 12.52 2.50
CA SER A 31 5.50 11.54 1.58
C SER A 31 6.73 12.12 0.89
N PHE A 32 6.67 13.40 0.50
CA PHE A 32 7.78 14.12 -0.09
C PHE A 32 8.93 14.29 0.90
N THR A 33 8.66 14.78 2.11
CA THR A 33 9.66 14.94 3.17
C THR A 33 10.34 13.62 3.51
N TYR A 34 9.56 12.55 3.68
CA TYR A 34 10.06 11.20 3.93
C TYR A 34 11.02 10.73 2.83
N ALA A 35 10.58 10.83 1.57
CA ALA A 35 11.40 10.42 0.43
C ALA A 35 12.66 11.28 0.30
N SER A 36 12.58 12.60 0.51
CA SER A 36 13.72 13.52 0.50
C SER A 36 14.73 13.23 1.61
N ILE A 37 14.27 12.94 2.83
CA ILE A 37 15.16 12.57 3.95
C ILE A 37 15.88 11.25 3.64
N GLY A 38 15.12 10.22 3.23
CA GLY A 38 15.71 8.92 2.86
C GLY A 38 16.72 9.05 1.72
N LEU A 39 16.42 9.88 0.73
CA LEU A 39 17.33 10.18 -0.37
C LEU A 39 18.58 10.91 0.10
N GLY A 40 18.44 11.96 0.91
CA GLY A 40 19.55 12.75 1.43
C GLY A 40 20.51 11.93 2.29
N LEU A 41 19.98 11.09 3.18
CA LEU A 41 20.77 10.15 3.98
C LEU A 41 21.51 9.13 3.11
N SER A 42 20.85 8.62 2.06
CA SER A 42 21.49 7.68 1.12
C SER A 42 22.60 8.33 0.31
N ILE A 43 22.42 9.58 -0.13
CA ILE A 43 23.48 10.35 -0.80
C ILE A 43 24.65 10.58 0.15
N ALA A 44 24.38 10.99 1.40
CA ALA A 44 25.42 11.22 2.39
C ALA A 44 26.22 9.95 2.69
N MET A 45 25.55 8.81 2.82
CA MET A 45 26.19 7.51 3.04
C MET A 45 27.03 7.06 1.83
N ALA A 46 26.49 7.20 0.61
CA ALA A 46 27.21 6.88 -0.62
C ALA A 46 28.43 7.79 -0.87
N ALA A 47 28.32 9.08 -0.49
CA ALA A 47 29.42 10.05 -0.59
C ALA A 47 30.48 9.85 0.50
N GLY A 48 30.07 9.40 1.70
CA GLY A 48 30.94 9.16 2.85
C GLY A 48 31.80 7.88 2.76
N GLY A 49 31.81 7.19 1.62
CA GLY A 49 32.63 5.98 1.40
C GLY A 49 32.00 4.67 1.89
N GLY A 50 30.83 4.73 2.53
CA GLY A 50 30.01 3.57 2.86
C GLY A 50 29.33 3.02 1.61
N ARG A 51 30.06 2.30 0.76
CA ARG A 51 29.49 1.60 -0.39
C ARG A 51 29.05 0.20 0.05
N GLY A 52 27.74 -0.02 0.11
CA GLY A 52 27.20 -1.37 0.13
C GLY A 52 27.71 -2.18 -1.08
N ARG A 53 27.76 -3.51 -0.93
CA ARG A 53 28.13 -4.40 -2.04
C ARG A 53 27.10 -4.24 -3.17
N THR A 54 27.52 -3.62 -4.26
CA THR A 54 26.69 -3.34 -5.43
C THR A 54 27.21 -4.08 -6.64
N SER A 55 26.29 -4.66 -7.41
CA SER A 55 26.57 -5.30 -8.70
C SER A 55 25.48 -4.93 -9.70
N LEU A 56 25.84 -4.90 -10.98
CA LEU A 56 24.93 -4.63 -12.10
C LEU A 56 23.77 -5.64 -12.14
N THR A 57 24.00 -6.87 -11.68
CA THR A 57 22.97 -7.92 -11.66
C THR A 57 22.28 -8.07 -10.30
N GLY A 58 22.50 -7.16 -9.34
CA GLY A 58 21.97 -7.30 -7.99
C GLY A 58 22.77 -8.27 -7.11
N THR A 59 22.09 -8.89 -6.15
CA THR A 59 22.67 -9.86 -5.21
C THR A 59 23.46 -10.97 -5.91
N THR A 60 24.62 -11.32 -5.35
CA THR A 60 25.50 -12.32 -5.96
C THR A 60 25.04 -13.74 -5.64
N VAL A 61 24.80 -14.53 -6.69
CA VAL A 61 24.37 -15.93 -6.55
C VAL A 61 25.50 -16.76 -5.95
N GLY A 62 25.22 -17.47 -4.86
CA GLY A 62 26.18 -18.34 -4.18
C GLY A 62 26.94 -17.71 -3.01
N VAL A 63 26.82 -16.40 -2.79
CA VAL A 63 27.35 -15.72 -1.60
C VAL A 63 26.21 -15.26 -0.69
N ASP A 64 25.22 -14.56 -1.26
CA ASP A 64 24.13 -13.93 -0.48
C ASP A 64 22.81 -14.70 -0.58
N VAL A 65 22.53 -15.31 -1.74
CA VAL A 65 21.27 -16.03 -2.04
C VAL A 65 21.49 -17.16 -3.06
N SER A 66 20.60 -18.15 -3.06
CA SER A 66 20.51 -19.16 -4.13
C SER A 66 20.05 -18.52 -5.44
N ALA A 67 20.37 -19.17 -6.59
CA ALA A 67 19.89 -18.76 -7.90
C ALA A 67 18.36 -18.71 -7.95
N ALA A 68 17.69 -19.69 -7.32
CA ALA A 68 16.24 -19.74 -7.24
C ALA A 68 15.69 -18.58 -6.41
N ASP A 69 16.26 -18.30 -5.23
CA ASP A 69 15.83 -17.21 -4.36
C ASP A 69 15.97 -15.84 -5.03
N LYS A 70 17.03 -15.63 -5.82
CA LYS A 70 17.22 -14.41 -6.61
C LYS A 70 16.10 -14.21 -7.64
N VAL A 71 15.69 -15.28 -8.33
CA VAL A 71 14.57 -15.24 -9.29
C VAL A 71 13.26 -14.91 -8.58
N TRP A 72 12.97 -15.57 -7.45
CA TRP A 72 11.74 -15.34 -6.70
C TRP A 72 11.63 -13.92 -6.15
N ARG A 73 12.71 -13.40 -5.57
CA ARG A 73 12.79 -11.99 -5.12
C ARG A 73 12.60 -11.01 -6.27
N SER A 74 13.11 -11.32 -7.45
CA SER A 74 12.91 -10.47 -8.63
C SER A 74 11.45 -10.42 -9.05
N PHE A 75 10.74 -11.56 -9.02
CA PHE A 75 9.32 -11.61 -9.33
C PHE A 75 8.45 -10.90 -8.29
N GLN A 76 8.78 -11.05 -7.01
CA GLN A 76 8.13 -10.29 -5.95
C GLN A 76 8.34 -8.77 -6.12
N ALA A 77 9.55 -8.34 -6.48
CA ALA A 77 9.82 -6.92 -6.73
C ALA A 77 8.96 -6.35 -7.87
N ILE A 78 8.71 -7.14 -8.92
CA ILE A 78 7.76 -6.75 -9.99
C ILE A 78 6.34 -6.58 -9.43
N GLY A 79 5.90 -7.46 -8.55
CA GLY A 79 4.61 -7.33 -7.84
C GLY A 79 4.53 -6.05 -7.00
N ASN A 80 5.60 -5.72 -6.27
CA ASN A 80 5.67 -4.49 -5.47
C ASN A 80 5.60 -3.23 -6.34
N ILE A 81 6.28 -3.23 -7.50
CA ILE A 81 6.18 -2.14 -8.48
C ILE A 81 4.73 -2.05 -9.00
N ALA A 82 4.12 -3.17 -9.36
CA ALA A 82 2.74 -3.20 -9.85
C ALA A 82 1.75 -2.63 -8.82
N PHE A 83 1.92 -2.97 -7.54
CA PHE A 83 1.16 -2.40 -6.44
C PHE A 83 1.36 -0.89 -6.32
N ALA A 84 2.62 -0.43 -6.39
CA ALA A 84 2.96 0.99 -6.22
C ALA A 84 2.36 1.90 -7.31
N TYR A 85 2.02 1.35 -8.48
CA TYR A 85 1.35 2.06 -9.57
C TYR A 85 -0.14 1.72 -9.72
N ALA A 86 -0.76 1.02 -8.76
CA ALA A 86 -2.17 0.65 -8.81
C ALA A 86 -3.12 1.82 -8.42
N TYR A 87 -2.99 2.99 -9.07
CA TYR A 87 -3.85 4.16 -8.82
C TYR A 87 -5.17 4.15 -9.63
N SER A 88 -5.46 3.04 -10.32
CA SER A 88 -6.60 2.90 -11.24
C SER A 88 -7.98 2.98 -10.57
N THR A 89 -8.05 2.80 -9.25
CA THR A 89 -9.31 2.79 -8.49
C THR A 89 -9.82 4.18 -8.10
N ASP A 90 -8.96 5.20 -8.04
CA ASP A 90 -9.28 6.56 -7.57
C ASP A 90 -9.46 7.56 -8.72
N THR A 91 -10.10 7.14 -9.81
CA THR A 91 -10.53 8.09 -10.83
C THR A 91 -11.69 8.91 -10.29
N LEU A 92 -11.36 10.04 -9.65
CA LEU A 92 -12.32 11.04 -9.18
C LEU A 92 -13.28 11.37 -10.32
N LYS A 93 -14.54 10.99 -10.13
CA LYS A 93 -15.61 11.21 -11.10
C LYS A 93 -16.02 12.67 -11.03
N SER A 94 -15.35 13.55 -11.77
CA SER A 94 -15.78 14.95 -11.89
C SER A 94 -16.95 15.06 -12.88
N HIS A 95 -18.05 15.64 -12.40
CA HIS A 95 -19.08 16.23 -13.26
C HIS A 95 -18.92 17.75 -13.18
N PRO A 96 -18.60 18.47 -14.27
CA PRO A 96 -18.39 18.04 -15.66
C PRO A 96 -17.02 17.35 -15.91
N PRO A 97 -16.85 16.60 -17.02
CA PRO A 97 -15.64 15.83 -17.31
C PRO A 97 -14.43 16.73 -17.58
N GLU A 98 -13.57 16.88 -16.59
CA GLU A 98 -12.31 17.64 -16.69
C GLU A 98 -11.16 16.77 -17.23
N ASN A 99 -11.38 16.13 -18.38
CA ASN A 99 -10.44 15.14 -18.95
C ASN A 99 -9.03 15.71 -19.20
N LYS A 100 -8.91 17.01 -19.54
CA LYS A 100 -7.60 17.68 -19.70
C LYS A 100 -6.89 17.90 -18.37
N VAL A 101 -7.60 18.35 -17.34
CA VAL A 101 -7.02 18.61 -16.01
C VAL A 101 -6.65 17.29 -15.34
N MET A 102 -7.52 16.28 -15.39
CA MET A 102 -7.26 14.95 -14.86
C MET A 102 -6.05 14.28 -15.54
N LYS A 103 -5.94 14.38 -16.87
CA LYS A 103 -4.75 13.86 -17.60
C LYS A 103 -3.48 14.58 -17.19
N ARG A 104 -3.51 15.91 -17.07
CA ARG A 104 -2.35 16.70 -16.65
C ARG A 104 -1.96 16.37 -15.21
N ALA A 105 -2.91 16.30 -14.30
CA ALA A 105 -2.69 15.94 -12.90
C ALA A 105 -2.13 14.53 -12.77
N SER A 106 -2.73 13.55 -13.46
CA SER A 106 -2.23 12.16 -13.49
C SER A 106 -0.83 12.07 -14.08
N PHE A 107 -0.55 12.78 -15.18
CA PHE A 107 0.77 12.80 -15.79
C PHE A 107 1.83 13.37 -14.85
N VAL A 108 1.54 14.51 -14.22
CA VAL A 108 2.44 15.13 -13.23
C VAL A 108 2.64 14.19 -12.03
N GLY A 109 1.55 13.67 -11.46
CA GLY A 109 1.60 12.75 -10.31
C GLY A 109 2.44 11.51 -10.60
N VAL A 110 2.13 10.77 -11.67
CA VAL A 110 2.87 9.57 -12.06
C VAL A 110 4.33 9.89 -12.35
N THR A 111 4.63 10.99 -13.06
CA THR A 111 6.00 11.38 -13.38
C THR A 111 6.79 11.70 -12.10
N THR A 112 6.22 12.51 -11.20
CA THR A 112 6.85 12.85 -9.92
C THR A 112 7.10 11.60 -9.08
N THR A 113 6.09 10.73 -8.91
CA THR A 113 6.23 9.48 -8.16
C THR A 113 7.30 8.57 -8.77
N THR A 114 7.34 8.45 -10.11
CA THR A 114 8.35 7.64 -10.81
C THR A 114 9.76 8.15 -10.55
N ILE A 115 9.98 9.46 -10.62
CA ILE A 115 11.28 10.08 -10.34
C ILE A 115 11.73 9.75 -8.91
N PHE A 116 10.85 9.91 -7.91
CA PHE A 116 11.18 9.58 -6.52
C PHE A 116 11.47 8.09 -6.33
N TYR A 117 10.65 7.19 -6.88
CA TYR A 117 10.87 5.75 -6.75
C TYR A 117 12.17 5.30 -7.41
N VAL A 118 12.50 5.82 -8.59
CA VAL A 118 13.78 5.50 -9.26
C VAL A 118 14.95 6.07 -8.48
N LEU A 119 14.88 7.32 -8.01
CA LEU A 119 15.94 7.93 -7.22
C LEU A 119 16.18 7.18 -5.91
N CYS A 120 15.12 6.89 -5.15
CA CYS A 120 15.22 6.08 -3.94
C CYS A 120 15.75 4.67 -4.27
N GLY A 121 15.21 3.99 -5.29
CA GLY A 121 15.70 2.65 -5.67
C GLY A 121 17.20 2.63 -6.01
N CYS A 122 17.65 3.54 -6.87
CA CYS A 122 19.03 3.58 -7.35
C CYS A 122 20.01 4.04 -6.26
N ILE A 123 19.71 5.14 -5.57
CA ILE A 123 20.63 5.72 -4.57
C ILE A 123 20.61 4.90 -3.29
N GLY A 124 19.46 4.32 -2.91
CA GLY A 124 19.37 3.38 -1.80
C GLY A 124 20.16 2.13 -2.03
N TYR A 125 20.04 1.55 -3.22
CA TYR A 125 20.88 0.42 -3.60
C TYR A 125 22.36 0.80 -3.65
N ALA A 126 22.71 2.03 -4.07
CA ALA A 126 24.10 2.50 -4.02
C ALA A 126 24.64 2.63 -2.58
N ALA A 127 23.80 3.03 -1.63
CA ALA A 127 24.16 3.20 -0.23
C ALA A 127 24.23 1.85 0.53
N PHE A 128 23.19 1.03 0.44
CA PHE A 128 23.04 -0.21 1.22
C PHE A 128 23.47 -1.47 0.47
N GLY A 129 23.55 -1.44 -0.86
CA GLY A 129 23.92 -2.60 -1.68
C GLY A 129 22.93 -3.76 -1.55
N ASN A 130 23.47 -4.97 -1.50
CA ASN A 130 22.71 -6.22 -1.38
C ASN A 130 21.88 -6.33 -0.09
N ASP A 131 22.21 -5.56 0.94
CA ASP A 131 21.52 -5.55 2.25
C ASP A 131 20.48 -4.42 2.35
N ALA A 132 20.06 -3.84 1.22
CA ALA A 132 19.04 -2.81 1.19
C ALA A 132 17.75 -3.29 1.87
N PRO A 133 17.29 -2.60 2.94
CA PRO A 133 16.09 -3.01 3.66
C PRO A 133 14.84 -2.69 2.83
N GLY A 134 13.80 -3.51 3.00
CA GLY A 134 12.50 -3.27 2.38
C GLY A 134 11.86 -1.93 2.75
N ASN A 135 12.18 -1.42 3.95
CA ASN A 135 11.86 -0.07 4.37
C ASN A 135 13.13 0.78 4.50
N PHE A 136 13.22 1.80 3.67
CA PHE A 136 14.40 2.65 3.49
C PHE A 136 14.95 3.27 4.79
N LEU A 137 14.08 3.80 5.66
CA LEU A 137 14.54 4.46 6.89
C LEU A 137 15.04 3.49 7.96
N THR A 138 14.62 2.23 7.92
CA THR A 138 15.07 1.22 8.89
C THR A 138 16.57 0.92 8.74
N GLY A 139 17.13 1.05 7.53
CA GLY A 139 18.55 0.84 7.26
C GLY A 139 19.47 1.87 7.91
N PHE A 140 18.96 3.06 8.21
CA PHE A 140 19.71 4.13 8.84
C PHE A 140 19.66 4.07 10.38
N GLY A 141 19.04 3.04 10.97
CA GLY A 141 18.86 2.94 12.42
C GLY A 141 17.82 3.90 13.00
N PHE A 142 17.10 4.64 12.14
CA PHE A 142 15.87 5.33 12.53
C PHE A 142 14.76 4.29 12.66
N TYR A 143 14.70 3.64 13.82
CA TYR A 143 13.55 2.86 14.23
C TYR A 143 12.39 3.82 14.45
N GLU A 144 11.63 4.02 13.37
CA GLU A 144 10.35 4.73 13.30
C GLU A 144 10.34 6.11 14.01
N PRO A 145 10.63 7.23 13.31
CA PRO A 145 10.55 8.54 13.94
C PRO A 145 9.13 8.76 14.50
N PHE A 146 9.03 9.09 15.79
CA PHE A 146 7.76 9.15 16.54
C PHE A 146 6.64 9.88 15.79
N TRP A 147 6.95 11.00 15.14
CA TRP A 147 5.98 11.78 14.39
C TRP A 147 5.43 11.10 13.12
N LEU A 148 6.25 10.29 12.45
CA LEU A 148 5.81 9.51 11.29
C LEU A 148 4.87 8.38 11.71
N ILE A 149 5.11 7.76 12.86
CA ILE A 149 4.22 6.77 13.46
C ILE A 149 2.87 7.42 13.79
N ASP A 150 2.88 8.58 14.44
CA ASP A 150 1.67 9.30 14.80
C ASP A 150 0.87 9.72 13.57
N PHE A 151 1.54 10.18 12.51
CA PHE A 151 0.89 10.52 11.25
C PHE A 151 0.32 9.28 10.53
N ALA A 152 1.11 8.20 10.42
CA ALA A 152 0.65 6.94 9.86
C ALA A 152 -0.57 6.41 10.63
N ASN A 153 -0.58 6.59 11.95
CA ASN A 153 -1.71 6.22 12.78
C ASN A 153 -2.99 6.99 12.40
N ILE A 154 -2.88 8.31 12.23
CA ILE A 154 -3.99 9.15 11.80
C ILE A 154 -4.48 8.73 10.39
N CYS A 155 -3.57 8.53 9.45
CA CYS A 155 -3.92 8.11 8.08
C CYS A 155 -4.66 6.76 8.05
N ILE A 156 -4.21 5.78 8.83
CA ILE A 156 -4.87 4.46 8.92
C ILE A 156 -6.26 4.61 9.54
N ALA A 157 -6.38 5.40 10.61
CA ALA A 157 -7.68 5.66 11.24
C ALA A 157 -8.67 6.31 10.27
N VAL A 158 -8.20 7.25 9.44
CA VAL A 158 -8.98 7.91 8.38
C VAL A 158 -9.37 6.91 7.29
N PHE A 159 -8.41 6.11 6.81
CA PHE A 159 -8.64 5.12 5.76
C PHE A 159 -9.64 4.03 6.17
N ALA A 160 -9.69 3.69 7.46
CA ALA A 160 -10.66 2.73 8.00
C ALA A 160 -12.08 3.29 8.16
N GLN A 161 -12.27 4.62 8.19
CA GLN A 161 -13.60 5.23 8.42
C GLN A 161 -14.68 4.80 7.42
N PRO A 162 -14.43 4.78 6.09
CA PRO A 162 -15.45 4.35 5.12
C PRO A 162 -15.90 2.91 5.34
N LEU A 163 -14.98 2.02 5.73
CA LEU A 163 -15.29 0.63 6.04
C LEU A 163 -16.18 0.53 7.29
N PHE A 164 -15.85 1.28 8.34
CA PHE A 164 -16.70 1.35 9.54
C PHE A 164 -18.09 1.86 9.21
N GLY A 165 -18.18 2.97 8.47
CA GLY A 165 -19.46 3.56 8.05
C GLY A 165 -20.29 2.60 7.19
N PHE A 166 -19.66 1.84 6.29
CA PHE A 166 -20.34 0.84 5.47
C PHE A 166 -20.96 -0.28 6.30
N VAL A 167 -20.18 -0.89 7.21
CA VAL A 167 -20.67 -1.99 8.06
C VAL A 167 -21.73 -1.50 9.03
N GLU A 168 -21.54 -0.33 9.63
CA GLU A 168 -22.51 0.30 10.53
C GLU A 168 -23.83 0.59 9.82
N SER A 169 -23.77 1.16 8.62
CA SER A 169 -24.95 1.43 7.80
C SER A 169 -25.66 0.15 7.38
N TRP A 170 -24.91 -0.90 7.06
CA TRP A 170 -25.47 -2.20 6.69
C TRP A 170 -26.18 -2.87 7.87
N CYS A 171 -25.55 -2.88 9.05
CA CYS A 171 -26.15 -3.41 10.27
C CYS A 171 -27.39 -2.62 10.70
N ALA A 172 -27.35 -1.29 10.62
CA ALA A 172 -28.50 -0.43 10.92
C ALA A 172 -29.70 -0.70 10.00
N ARG A 173 -29.45 -0.95 8.70
CA ARG A 173 -30.51 -1.32 7.74
C ARG A 173 -31.08 -2.71 7.98
N LYS A 174 -30.25 -3.66 8.43
CA LYS A 174 -30.65 -5.06 8.58
C LYS A 174 -31.33 -5.37 9.91
N TRP A 175 -31.00 -4.64 10.98
CA TRP A 175 -31.59 -4.81 12.31
C TRP A 175 -32.04 -3.47 12.91
N PRO A 176 -33.08 -2.83 12.32
CA PRO A 176 -33.56 -1.54 12.78
C PRO A 176 -34.22 -1.61 14.18
N GLU A 177 -34.68 -2.76 14.62
CA GLU A 177 -35.32 -2.89 15.95
C GLU A 177 -34.32 -3.15 17.10
N SER A 178 -33.05 -3.37 16.78
CA SER A 178 -32.04 -3.64 17.80
C SER A 178 -31.63 -2.37 18.53
N LYS A 179 -32.02 -2.27 19.81
CA LYS A 179 -31.57 -1.19 20.70
C LYS A 179 -30.04 -1.12 20.80
N PHE A 180 -29.31 -2.23 20.66
CA PHE A 180 -27.85 -2.23 20.71
C PHE A 180 -27.21 -1.52 19.49
N ILE A 181 -27.85 -1.63 18.32
CA ILE A 181 -27.35 -1.08 17.05
C ILE A 181 -27.84 0.36 16.86
N MET A 182 -29.07 0.68 17.26
CA MET A 182 -29.66 2.00 17.05
C MET A 182 -29.63 2.94 18.25
N ALA A 183 -29.37 2.47 19.48
CA ALA A 183 -29.27 3.37 20.62
C ALA A 183 -28.03 4.25 20.51
N GLU A 184 -28.25 5.56 20.51
CA GLU A 184 -27.23 6.56 20.74
C GLU A 184 -27.31 7.01 22.19
N HIS A 185 -26.23 6.80 22.94
CA HIS A 185 -26.08 7.30 24.29
C HIS A 185 -25.26 8.58 24.22
N SER A 186 -25.89 9.70 24.55
CA SER A 186 -25.20 10.99 24.63
C SER A 186 -24.37 11.03 25.92
N LEU A 187 -23.05 11.16 25.75
CA LEU A 187 -22.12 11.44 26.84
C LEU A 187 -21.54 12.85 26.64
N LEU A 188 -21.39 13.59 27.73
CA LEU A 188 -21.01 15.02 27.74
C LEU A 188 -21.95 15.94 26.96
N ASN A 189 -22.99 16.46 27.63
CA ASN A 189 -23.82 17.59 27.20
C ASN A 189 -24.18 17.62 25.68
N GLY A 190 -24.57 16.47 25.12
CA GLY A 190 -25.13 16.38 23.76
C GLY A 190 -24.16 16.52 22.59
N SER A 191 -22.83 16.56 22.83
CA SER A 191 -21.85 16.73 21.73
C SER A 191 -21.30 15.40 21.18
N TYR A 192 -21.30 14.33 21.98
CA TYR A 192 -20.79 13.01 21.57
C TYR A 192 -21.85 11.92 21.73
N ASN A 193 -22.40 11.47 20.60
CA ASN A 193 -23.31 10.32 20.54
C ASN A 193 -22.49 9.03 20.42
N ILE A 194 -22.38 8.29 21.52
CA ILE A 194 -21.67 7.00 21.57
C ILE A 194 -22.69 5.88 21.38
N ASN A 195 -22.37 4.96 20.48
CA ASN A 195 -23.17 3.78 20.22
C ASN A 195 -22.35 2.55 20.61
N PHE A 196 -22.91 1.67 21.45
CA PHE A 196 -22.20 0.50 21.96
C PHE A 196 -21.79 -0.47 20.83
N PHE A 197 -22.62 -0.62 19.80
CA PHE A 197 -22.25 -1.43 18.63
C PHE A 197 -21.05 -0.84 17.90
N ARG A 198 -21.02 0.48 17.64
CA ARG A 198 -19.85 1.15 17.01
C ARG A 198 -18.58 0.94 17.81
N LEU A 199 -18.64 1.11 19.12
CA LEU A 199 -17.49 0.94 20.01
C LEU A 199 -16.96 -0.49 19.95
N VAL A 200 -17.82 -1.48 20.20
CA VAL A 200 -17.43 -2.90 20.23
C VAL A 200 -16.91 -3.35 18.87
N TRP A 201 -17.61 -3.03 17.78
CA TRP A 201 -17.22 -3.44 16.43
C TRP A 201 -15.86 -2.84 16.03
N ARG A 202 -15.68 -1.52 16.19
CA ARG A 202 -14.42 -0.85 15.82
C ARG A 202 -13.24 -1.36 16.64
N THR A 203 -13.43 -1.60 17.94
CA THR A 203 -12.39 -2.19 18.80
C THR A 203 -12.04 -3.61 18.37
N ILE A 204 -13.04 -4.47 18.13
CA ILE A 204 -12.81 -5.84 17.63
C ILE A 204 -12.05 -5.81 16.30
N TYR A 205 -12.43 -4.93 15.38
CA TYR A 205 -11.74 -4.78 14.11
C TYR A 205 -10.26 -4.40 14.28
N VAL A 206 -9.96 -3.41 15.12
CA VAL A 206 -8.57 -2.99 15.38
C VAL A 206 -7.77 -4.09 16.06
N VAL A 207 -8.36 -4.81 17.02
CA VAL A 207 -7.70 -5.94 17.69
C VAL A 207 -7.39 -7.07 16.70
N ILE A 208 -8.36 -7.47 15.88
CA ILE A 208 -8.18 -8.53 14.87
C ILE A 208 -7.10 -8.12 13.87
N THR A 209 -7.16 -6.91 13.31
CA THR A 209 -6.16 -6.45 12.32
C THR A 209 -4.76 -6.34 12.94
N SER A 210 -4.66 -5.91 14.20
CA SER A 210 -3.39 -5.86 14.93
C SER A 210 -2.83 -7.26 15.21
N VAL A 211 -3.68 -8.24 15.54
CA VAL A 211 -3.27 -9.63 15.73
C VAL A 211 -2.79 -10.24 14.41
N ILE A 212 -3.51 -10.00 13.31
CA ILE A 212 -3.09 -10.43 11.98
C ILE A 212 -1.73 -9.82 11.62
N ALA A 213 -1.53 -8.51 11.85
CA ALA A 213 -0.26 -7.84 11.60
C ALA A 213 0.90 -8.40 12.45
N MET A 214 0.61 -8.83 13.68
CA MET A 214 1.61 -9.50 14.54
C MET A 214 1.96 -10.90 14.05
N ILE A 215 0.99 -11.65 13.51
CA ILE A 215 1.22 -13.02 13.00
C ILE A 215 1.96 -13.00 11.66
N PHE A 216 1.75 -11.97 10.85
CA PHE A 216 2.25 -11.87 9.49
C PHE A 216 3.05 -10.57 9.23
N PRO A 217 4.27 -10.42 9.77
CA PRO A 217 5.08 -9.21 9.61
C PRO A 217 5.76 -9.08 8.22
N PHE A 218 5.31 -9.80 7.19
CA PHE A 218 5.96 -9.88 5.86
C PHE A 218 5.38 -8.88 4.87
N PHE A 219 5.52 -7.60 5.16
CA PHE A 219 4.85 -6.52 4.42
C PHE A 219 5.09 -6.60 2.90
N ASN A 220 6.34 -6.78 2.46
CA ASN A 220 6.69 -6.84 1.04
C ASN A 220 6.06 -8.03 0.30
N ASP A 221 5.97 -9.19 0.95
CA ASP A 221 5.41 -10.39 0.34
C ASP A 221 3.92 -10.21 0.09
N PHE A 222 3.21 -9.65 1.08
CA PHE A 222 1.79 -9.31 0.97
C PHE A 222 1.54 -8.20 -0.05
N LEU A 223 2.36 -7.15 -0.08
CA LEU A 223 2.26 -6.11 -1.10
C LEU A 223 2.42 -6.67 -2.51
N GLY A 224 3.42 -7.54 -2.71
CA GLY A 224 3.64 -8.17 -4.01
C GLY A 224 2.49 -9.07 -4.42
N LEU A 225 1.87 -9.78 -3.47
CA LEU A 225 0.72 -10.64 -3.73
C LEU A 225 -0.55 -9.83 -4.05
N ILE A 226 -0.85 -8.80 -3.25
CA ILE A 226 -1.99 -7.90 -3.47
C ILE A 226 -1.80 -7.14 -4.79
N GLY A 227 -0.58 -6.67 -5.06
CA GLY A 227 -0.19 -6.05 -6.32
C GLY A 227 -0.46 -6.95 -7.50
N ALA A 228 0.05 -8.18 -7.47
CA ALA A 228 -0.17 -9.17 -8.53
C ALA A 228 -1.66 -9.50 -8.73
N ALA A 229 -2.41 -9.68 -7.64
CA ALA A 229 -3.83 -10.05 -7.69
C ALA A 229 -4.73 -8.91 -8.19
N SER A 230 -4.42 -7.66 -7.84
CA SER A 230 -5.21 -6.48 -8.23
C SER A 230 -4.81 -5.92 -9.60
N PHE A 231 -3.52 -5.95 -9.94
CA PHE A 231 -2.98 -5.30 -11.14
C PHE A 231 -3.59 -5.84 -12.43
N TYR A 232 -3.62 -7.17 -12.62
CA TYR A 232 -4.15 -7.75 -13.85
C TYR A 232 -5.65 -7.41 -14.07
N PRO A 233 -6.58 -7.76 -13.16
CA PRO A 233 -7.98 -7.50 -13.41
C PRO A 233 -8.29 -6.00 -13.48
N LEU A 234 -7.83 -5.21 -12.50
CA LEU A 234 -8.28 -3.83 -12.31
C LEU A 234 -7.52 -2.82 -13.18
N THR A 235 -6.21 -3.00 -13.37
CA THR A 235 -5.38 -2.02 -14.08
C THR A 235 -5.19 -2.36 -15.55
N VAL A 236 -5.27 -3.65 -15.91
CA VAL A 236 -4.99 -4.09 -17.28
C VAL A 236 -6.24 -4.61 -17.99
N TYR A 237 -6.83 -5.70 -17.50
CA TYR A 237 -7.92 -6.40 -18.18
C TYR A 237 -9.16 -5.52 -18.34
N PHE A 238 -9.73 -5.01 -17.24
CA PHE A 238 -10.96 -4.22 -17.31
C PHE A 238 -10.79 -2.95 -18.16
N PRO A 239 -9.74 -2.12 -17.99
CA PRO A 239 -9.55 -0.93 -18.82
C PRO A 239 -9.36 -1.25 -20.30
N ILE A 240 -8.63 -2.31 -20.64
CA ILE A 240 -8.42 -2.72 -22.04
C ILE A 240 -9.73 -3.20 -22.67
N GLU A 241 -10.50 -4.07 -22.00
CA GLU A 241 -11.79 -4.52 -22.52
C GLU A 241 -12.78 -3.36 -22.65
N MET A 242 -12.81 -2.47 -21.66
CA MET A 242 -13.67 -1.27 -21.68
C MET A 242 -13.28 -0.35 -22.85
N HIS A 243 -11.98 -0.15 -23.11
CA HIS A 243 -11.51 0.65 -24.23
C HIS A 243 -11.88 0.02 -25.58
N ILE A 244 -11.71 -1.30 -25.73
CA ILE A 244 -12.11 -2.04 -26.95
C ILE A 244 -13.61 -1.89 -27.20
N ALA A 245 -14.43 -2.03 -26.15
CA ALA A 245 -15.88 -1.92 -26.24
C ALA A 245 -16.34 -0.48 -26.57
N GLN A 246 -15.77 0.54 -25.93
CA GLN A 246 -16.13 1.94 -26.14
C GLN A 246 -15.65 2.47 -27.50
N ALA A 247 -14.41 2.17 -27.88
CA ALA A 247 -13.84 2.61 -29.15
C ALA A 247 -14.28 1.74 -30.34
N LYS A 248 -15.11 0.70 -30.11
CA LYS A 248 -15.61 -0.24 -31.12
C LYS A 248 -14.51 -0.77 -32.03
N ILE A 249 -13.37 -1.16 -31.43
CA ILE A 249 -12.20 -1.59 -32.18
C ILE A 249 -12.54 -2.92 -32.90
N PRO A 250 -12.34 -3.01 -34.23
CA PRO A 250 -12.66 -4.23 -34.96
C PRO A 250 -11.81 -5.40 -34.46
N LYS A 251 -12.47 -6.55 -34.25
CA LYS A 251 -11.80 -7.80 -33.86
C LYS A 251 -10.75 -8.15 -34.92
N TYR A 252 -9.59 -8.62 -34.48
CA TYR A 252 -8.42 -8.93 -35.32
C TYR A 252 -7.74 -7.75 -36.03
N SER A 253 -8.14 -6.50 -35.73
CA SER A 253 -7.34 -5.35 -36.12
C SER A 253 -5.96 -5.41 -35.46
N PHE A 254 -4.94 -4.85 -36.10
CA PHE A 254 -3.60 -4.71 -35.53
C PHE A 254 -3.64 -4.12 -34.11
N ARG A 255 -4.45 -3.07 -33.88
CA ARG A 255 -4.63 -2.46 -32.55
C ARG A 255 -5.25 -3.42 -31.54
N TRP A 256 -6.23 -4.22 -31.96
CA TRP A 256 -6.88 -5.21 -31.09
C TRP A 256 -5.91 -6.32 -30.68
N ILE A 257 -5.12 -6.82 -31.63
CA ILE A 257 -4.11 -7.85 -31.37
C ILE A 257 -3.08 -7.35 -30.36
N TRP A 258 -2.53 -6.15 -30.57
CA TRP A 258 -1.57 -5.56 -29.64
C TRP A 258 -2.12 -5.36 -28.22
N LEU A 259 -3.37 -4.89 -28.09
CA LEU A 259 -4.03 -4.73 -26.80
C LEU A 259 -4.23 -6.08 -26.09
N LYS A 260 -4.59 -7.13 -26.83
CA LYS A 260 -4.74 -8.49 -26.27
C LYS A 260 -3.39 -9.10 -25.90
N VAL A 261 -2.36 -8.93 -26.74
CA VAL A 261 -0.99 -9.36 -26.43
C VAL A 261 -0.49 -8.68 -25.15
N LEU A 262 -0.67 -7.37 -25.02
CA LEU A 262 -0.32 -6.62 -23.80
C LEU A 262 -1.04 -7.20 -22.58
N SER A 263 -2.35 -7.43 -22.67
CA SER A 263 -3.14 -8.03 -21.59
C SER A 263 -2.61 -9.41 -21.18
N TRP A 264 -2.31 -10.28 -22.14
CA TRP A 264 -1.75 -11.61 -21.88
C TRP A 264 -0.33 -11.57 -21.28
N VAL A 265 0.52 -10.66 -21.74
CA VAL A 265 1.86 -10.47 -21.17
C VAL A 265 1.74 -10.03 -19.71
N CYS A 266 0.91 -9.03 -19.42
CA CYS A 266 0.67 -8.56 -18.06
C CYS A 266 0.01 -9.64 -17.17
N PHE A 267 -0.82 -10.52 -17.74
CA PHE A 267 -1.37 -11.67 -17.02
C PHE A 267 -0.26 -12.61 -16.56
N ILE A 268 0.65 -12.99 -17.46
CA ILE A 268 1.78 -13.87 -17.15
C ILE A 268 2.69 -13.22 -16.10
N VAL A 269 3.01 -11.93 -16.27
CA VAL A 269 3.83 -11.19 -15.30
C VAL A 269 3.17 -11.18 -13.91
N SER A 270 1.86 -10.96 -13.84
CA SER A 270 1.11 -10.98 -12.58
C SER A 270 1.11 -12.37 -11.94
N LEU A 271 0.93 -13.43 -12.74
CA LEU A 271 0.97 -14.81 -12.25
C LEU A 271 2.34 -15.15 -11.66
N VAL A 272 3.40 -14.78 -12.37
CA VAL A 272 4.79 -15.00 -11.94
C VAL A 272 5.10 -14.19 -10.67
N ALA A 273 4.65 -12.94 -10.58
CA ALA A 273 4.77 -12.12 -9.37
C ALA A 273 4.03 -12.73 -8.17
N ALA A 274 2.81 -13.24 -8.39
CA ALA A 274 2.05 -13.93 -7.34
C ALA A 274 2.77 -15.18 -6.83
N ILE A 275 3.32 -15.99 -7.73
CA ILE A 275 4.11 -17.18 -7.36
C ILE A 275 5.35 -16.77 -6.55
N GLY A 276 6.07 -15.73 -6.98
CA GLY A 276 7.23 -15.20 -6.25
C GLY A 276 6.88 -14.73 -4.84
N SER A 277 5.77 -13.98 -4.69
CA SER A 277 5.28 -13.52 -3.39
C SER A 277 4.83 -14.66 -2.47
N ILE A 278 4.13 -15.68 -3.01
CA ILE A 278 3.72 -16.86 -2.23
C ILE A 278 4.96 -17.64 -1.76
N GLN A 279 5.97 -17.77 -2.62
CA GLN A 279 7.21 -18.46 -2.29
C GLN A 279 7.98 -17.72 -1.20
N GLY A 280 8.09 -16.38 -1.29
CA GLY A 280 8.64 -15.54 -0.24
C GLY A 280 7.92 -15.74 1.08
N LEU A 281 6.58 -15.63 1.05
CA LEU A 281 5.75 -15.80 2.24
C LEU A 281 5.94 -17.17 2.89
N ALA A 282 6.03 -18.23 2.09
CA ALA A 282 6.23 -19.59 2.56
C ALA A 282 7.63 -19.79 3.19
N GLN A 283 8.67 -19.13 2.66
CA GLN A 283 10.01 -19.17 3.26
C GLN A 283 10.05 -18.40 4.58
N ASP A 284 9.39 -17.25 4.61
CA ASP A 284 9.38 -16.35 5.75
C ASP A 284 8.57 -16.91 6.92
N VAL A 285 7.39 -17.49 6.64
CA VAL A 285 6.59 -18.21 7.65
C VAL A 285 7.35 -19.41 8.24
N LYS A 286 8.16 -20.12 7.45
CA LYS A 286 8.97 -21.26 7.95
C LYS A 286 10.08 -20.80 8.92
N LYS A 287 10.64 -19.61 8.72
CA LYS A 287 11.70 -19.04 9.56
C LYS A 287 11.14 -18.33 10.79
N TYR A 288 9.91 -17.83 10.69
CA TYR A 288 9.30 -17.02 11.72
C TYR A 288 8.87 -17.86 12.93
N LYS A 289 9.30 -17.41 14.11
CA LYS A 289 8.84 -17.93 15.40
C LYS A 289 7.89 -16.90 15.99
N PRO A 290 6.57 -17.18 16.07
CA PRO A 290 5.62 -16.20 16.58
C PRO A 290 6.01 -15.78 18.00
N PHE A 291 5.94 -14.47 18.25
CA PHE A 291 6.18 -13.82 19.56
C PHE A 291 7.61 -13.86 20.13
N LYS A 292 8.64 -14.16 19.32
CA LYS A 292 10.03 -13.85 19.69
C LYS A 292 10.41 -12.47 19.18
N THR A 293 10.62 -11.52 20.10
CA THR A 293 11.34 -10.27 19.84
C THR A 293 12.76 -10.61 19.40
N GLN A 294 13.15 -10.15 18.21
CA GLN A 294 14.56 -9.95 17.88
C GLN A 294 15.03 -8.63 18.47
#